data_AF-A0ABD3AHP3-F1
#
_entry.id   AF-A0ABD3AHP3-F1
#
_cell.length_a   1.000
_cell.length_b   1.000
_cell.length_c   1.000
_cell.angle_alpha   90.00
_cell.angle_beta   90.00
_cell.angle_gamma   90.00
#
_symmetry.space_group_name_H-M   'P 1'
#
loop_
_entity.id
_entity.type
_entity.pdbx_description
1 polymer ?
#
loop_
_entity_poly.entity_id
_entity_poly.type
_entity_poly.pdbx_seq_one_letter_code
_entity_poly.pdbx_strand_id
1 'polypeptide(L)'
;MLIGKEDPDVVFLMKTKCNEKIVEVLKHSLSMFDLVVLARGLDGGLGLLWKTLSKSIEDWRSALHVWCKVSIGHIKKRENEFRRRIQAISQGITDNVSRAEILSLTSELDD
;
A
#
# COMPACT_ATOMS: atom_id res chain seq x y z
N MET A 1 -9.18 3.16 19.88
CA MET A 1 -8.38 3.35 18.66
C MET A 1 -6.99 2.80 18.91
N LEU A 2 -6.48 1.91 18.05
CA LEU A 2 -5.23 1.15 18.29
C LEU A 2 -4.03 2.07 18.58
N ILE A 3 -3.92 3.14 17.79
CA ILE A 3 -2.85 4.15 17.89
C ILE A 3 -2.82 4.80 19.28
N GLY A 4 -3.96 5.15 19.85
CA GLY A 4 -4.00 5.77 21.19
C GLY A 4 -3.66 4.82 22.33
N LYS A 5 -3.69 3.49 22.10
CA LYS A 5 -3.35 2.48 23.10
C LYS A 5 -1.87 2.10 23.06
N GLU A 6 -1.31 1.96 21.85
CA GLU A 6 0.08 1.57 21.63
C GLU A 6 1.04 2.76 21.68
N ASP A 7 0.51 3.97 21.58
CA ASP A 7 1.24 5.22 21.65
C ASP A 7 2.47 5.30 20.71
N PRO A 8 2.34 4.93 19.42
CA PRO A 8 3.49 4.84 18.53
C PRO A 8 4.07 6.22 18.20
N ASP A 9 5.38 6.30 18.01
CA ASP A 9 6.06 7.54 17.58
C ASP A 9 5.80 7.86 16.11
N VAL A 10 5.56 6.82 15.29
CA VAL A 10 5.37 6.90 13.84
C VAL A 10 4.28 5.92 13.41
N VAL A 11 3.38 6.39 12.54
CA VAL A 11 2.31 5.56 11.97
C VAL A 11 2.31 5.67 10.46
N PHE A 12 2.28 4.53 9.79
CA PHE A 12 2.08 4.42 8.34
C PHE A 12 0.68 3.87 8.06
N LEU A 13 -0.09 4.61 7.28
CA LEU A 13 -1.45 4.26 6.88
C LEU A 13 -1.50 4.11 5.36
N MET A 14 -2.13 3.04 4.89
CA MET A 14 -2.36 2.77 3.47
C MET A 14 -3.84 2.61 3.20
N LYS A 15 -4.27 2.92 1.97
CA LYS A 15 -5.68 2.86 1.55
C LYS A 15 -6.58 3.62 2.51
N THR A 16 -6.12 4.81 2.92
CA THR A 16 -6.80 5.59 3.96
C THR A 16 -8.22 5.96 3.53
N LYS A 17 -8.45 6.11 2.21
CA LYS A 17 -9.71 6.61 1.64
C LYS A 17 -10.15 7.94 2.30
N CYS A 18 -9.19 8.67 2.88
CA CYS A 18 -9.44 9.90 3.59
C CYS A 18 -9.41 11.08 2.63
N ASN A 19 -10.38 11.98 2.80
CA ASN A 19 -10.32 13.33 2.25
C ASN A 19 -9.62 14.27 3.26
N GLU A 20 -9.33 15.48 2.81
CA GLU A 20 -8.60 16.49 3.57
C GLU A 20 -9.21 16.78 4.95
N LYS A 21 -10.54 16.83 5.06
CA LYS A 21 -11.24 17.08 6.33
C LYS A 21 -10.96 16.01 7.38
N ILE A 22 -10.98 14.73 6.97
CA ILE A 22 -10.70 13.62 7.89
C ILE A 22 -9.25 13.66 8.36
N VAL A 23 -8.34 14.04 7.46
CA VAL A 23 -6.91 14.19 7.77
C VAL A 23 -6.70 15.26 8.84
N GLU A 24 -7.31 16.44 8.70
CA GLU A 24 -7.23 17.50 9.71
C GLU A 24 -7.72 17.04 11.09
N VAL A 25 -8.85 16.32 11.15
CA VAL A 25 -9.36 15.75 12.40
C VAL A 25 -8.36 14.76 13.02
N LEU A 26 -7.71 13.92 12.20
CA LEU A 26 -6.69 12.99 12.67
C LEU A 26 -5.45 13.69 13.22
N LYS A 27 -4.99 14.78 12.58
CA LYS A 27 -3.87 15.60 13.08
C LYS A 27 -4.16 16.16 14.47
N HIS A 28 -5.34 16.76 14.63
CA HIS A 28 -5.75 17.35 15.90
C HIS A 28 -5.96 16.30 16.99
N SER A 29 -6.59 15.18 16.67
CA SER A 29 -6.88 14.14 17.67
C SER A 29 -5.65 13.38 18.14
N LEU A 30 -4.63 13.21 17.28
CA LEU A 30 -3.42 12.46 17.63
C LEU A 30 -2.26 13.33 18.09
N SER A 31 -2.36 14.66 17.98
CA SER A 31 -1.25 15.58 18.23
C SER A 31 0.01 15.18 17.45
N MET A 32 -0.18 14.73 16.21
CA MET A 32 0.88 14.26 15.32
C MET A 32 1.01 15.18 14.11
N PHE A 33 2.25 15.37 13.66
CA PHE A 33 2.56 15.87 12.34
C PHE A 33 2.18 14.85 11.27
N ASP A 34 1.96 15.31 10.05
CA ASP A 34 1.56 14.43 8.96
C ASP A 34 2.21 14.74 7.61
N LEU A 35 2.17 13.73 6.76
CA LEU A 35 2.36 13.83 5.33
C LEU A 35 1.34 12.89 4.70
N VAL A 36 0.33 13.47 4.06
CA VAL A 36 -0.78 12.71 3.49
C VAL A 36 -0.90 12.92 2.00
N VAL A 37 -1.00 11.81 1.27
CA VAL A 37 -1.45 11.79 -0.12
C VAL A 37 -2.93 11.44 -0.09
N LEU A 38 -3.79 12.37 -0.50
CA LEU A 38 -5.24 12.16 -0.50
C LEU A 38 -5.64 11.06 -1.47
N ALA A 39 -6.70 10.34 -1.12
CA ALA A 39 -7.33 9.38 -2.03
C ALA A 39 -8.00 10.12 -3.21
N ARG A 40 -8.05 9.49 -4.39
CA ARG A 40 -8.83 9.98 -5.53
C ARG A 40 -10.04 9.06 -5.69
N GLY A 41 -11.21 9.52 -5.24
CA GLY A 41 -12.43 8.69 -5.21
C GLY A 41 -12.39 7.67 -4.07
N LEU A 42 -12.71 6.41 -4.38
CA LEU A 42 -12.81 5.31 -3.39
C LEU A 42 -11.50 4.53 -3.21
N ASP A 43 -10.44 4.89 -3.91
CA ASP A 43 -9.18 4.15 -3.91
C ASP A 43 -7.96 5.01 -3.58
N GLY A 44 -6.97 4.35 -3.00
CA GLY A 44 -5.70 4.93 -2.59
C GLY A 44 -5.79 5.71 -1.27
N GLY A 45 -4.89 6.67 -1.15
CA GLY A 45 -4.63 7.39 0.10
C GLY A 45 -3.46 6.76 0.86
N LEU A 46 -2.49 7.60 1.21
CA LEU A 46 -1.35 7.26 2.05
C LEU A 46 -1.23 8.31 3.15
N GLY A 47 -1.01 7.88 4.39
CA GLY A 47 -0.76 8.78 5.51
C GLY A 47 0.49 8.36 6.25
N LEU A 48 1.37 9.31 6.50
CA LEU A 48 2.48 9.18 7.43
C LEU A 48 2.26 10.17 8.57
N LEU A 49 2.21 9.70 9.81
CA LEU A 49 1.96 10.50 11.00
C LEU A 49 3.10 10.31 12.01
N TRP A 50 3.55 11.37 12.69
CA TRP A 50 4.63 11.28 13.70
C TRP A 50 4.50 12.33 14.82
N LYS A 51 4.97 12.02 16.03
CA LYS A 51 4.81 12.90 17.22
C LYS A 51 5.80 14.06 17.31
N THR A 52 7.07 13.84 16.99
CA THR A 52 8.13 14.84 17.17
C THR A 52 9.13 14.83 16.02
N LEU A 53 9.63 16.01 15.68
CA LEU A 53 10.75 16.22 14.76
C LEU A 53 12.09 15.94 15.47
N SER A 54 12.27 14.73 16.02
CA SER A 54 13.63 14.30 16.42
C SER A 54 14.50 14.02 15.19
N LYS A 55 13.86 13.85 14.03
CA LYS A 55 14.48 13.74 12.71
C LYS A 55 14.00 14.86 11.79
N SER A 56 14.88 15.31 10.90
CA SER A 56 14.56 16.37 9.93
C SER A 56 13.47 15.90 8.96
N ILE A 57 12.74 16.85 8.37
CA ILE A 57 11.77 16.54 7.30
C ILE A 57 12.47 15.81 6.13
N GLU A 58 13.71 16.15 5.84
CA GLU A 58 14.56 15.47 4.85
C GLU A 58 14.78 13.98 5.15
N ASP A 59 14.93 13.60 6.42
CA ASP A 59 15.08 12.19 6.81
C ASP A 59 13.78 11.42 6.52
N TRP A 60 12.63 12.02 6.83
CA TRP A 60 11.33 11.43 6.54
C TRP A 60 11.03 11.35 5.05
N ARG A 61 11.39 12.38 4.27
CA ARG A 61 11.29 12.36 2.81
C ARG A 61 12.15 11.25 2.20
N SER A 62 13.37 11.07 2.72
CA SER A 62 14.28 10.02 2.26
C SER A 62 13.74 8.63 2.59
N ALA A 63 13.27 8.42 3.82
CA ALA A 63 12.65 7.17 4.25
C ALA A 63 11.41 6.84 3.41
N LEU A 64 10.55 7.83 3.17
CA LEU A 64 9.37 7.66 2.32
C LEU A 64 9.75 7.35 0.88
N HIS A 65 10.77 8.00 0.33
CA HIS A 65 11.24 7.74 -1.03
C HIS A 65 11.73 6.30 -1.19
N VAL A 66 12.53 5.81 -0.24
CA VAL A 66 13.01 4.42 -0.21
C VAL A 66 11.83 3.45 -0.09
N TRP A 67 10.91 3.71 0.83
CA TRP A 67 9.72 2.87 1.01
C TRP A 67 8.86 2.84 -0.26
N CYS A 68 8.60 3.99 -0.88
CA CYS A 68 7.88 4.06 -2.16
C CYS A 68 8.61 3.28 -3.25
N LYS A 69 9.94 3.40 -3.36
CA LYS A 69 10.74 2.66 -4.35
C LYS A 69 10.64 1.15 -4.16
N VAL A 70 10.74 0.68 -2.92
CA VAL A 70 10.62 -0.75 -2.60
C VAL A 70 9.18 -1.20 -2.85
N SER A 71 8.21 -0.63 -2.14
CA SER A 71 6.81 -1.06 -2.18
C SER A 71 6.18 -0.93 -3.57
N ILE A 72 6.34 0.21 -4.24
CA ILE A 72 5.76 0.46 -5.57
C ILE A 72 6.58 -0.22 -6.66
N GLY A 73 7.91 -0.31 -6.50
CA GLY A 73 8.76 -1.06 -7.43
C GLY A 73 8.38 -2.53 -7.51
N HIS A 74 8.07 -3.15 -6.37
CA HIS A 74 7.56 -4.52 -6.32
C HIS A 74 6.18 -4.65 -6.99
N ILE A 75 5.29 -3.65 -6.83
CA ILE A 75 3.98 -3.64 -7.50
C ILE A 75 4.14 -3.59 -9.02
N LYS A 76 4.99 -2.70 -9.56
CA LYS A 76 5.24 -2.62 -11.02
C LYS A 76 5.87 -3.90 -11.56
N LYS A 77 6.78 -4.52 -10.80
CA LYS A 77 7.37 -5.80 -11.19
C LYS A 77 6.29 -6.89 -11.28
N ARG A 78 5.40 -6.95 -10.27
CA ARG A 78 4.29 -7.90 -10.22
C ARG A 78 3.25 -7.63 -11.32
N GLU A 79 2.93 -6.38 -11.62
CA GLU A 79 2.06 -5.98 -12.73
C GLU A 79 2.63 -6.43 -14.08
N ASN A 80 3.92 -6.19 -14.32
CA ASN A 80 4.58 -6.63 -15.56
C ASN A 80 4.61 -8.15 -15.69
N GLU A 81 4.80 -8.87 -14.58
CA GLU A 81 4.73 -10.33 -14.56
C GLU A 81 3.32 -10.84 -14.88
N PHE A 82 2.28 -10.27 -14.27
CA PHE A 82 0.90 -10.58 -14.61
C PHE A 82 0.57 -10.28 -16.07
N ARG A 83 1.02 -9.13 -16.59
CA ARG A 83 0.81 -8.76 -18.00
C ARG A 83 1.44 -9.76 -18.96
N ARG A 84 2.66 -10.22 -18.65
CA ARG A 84 3.35 -11.29 -19.41
C ARG A 84 2.58 -12.60 -19.37
N ARG A 85 2.06 -13.00 -18.20
CA ARG A 85 1.26 -14.23 -18.05
C ARG A 85 -0.04 -14.16 -18.85
N ILE A 86 -0.76 -13.04 -18.79
CA ILE A 86 -1.99 -12.83 -19.57
C ILE A 86 -1.69 -12.91 -21.08
N GLN A 87 -0.58 -12.31 -21.53
CA GLN A 87 -0.18 -12.33 -22.93
C GLN A 87 0.22 -13.73 -23.41
N ALA A 88 0.89 -14.53 -22.57
CA ALA A 88 1.21 -15.92 -22.87
C ALA A 88 -0.07 -16.77 -23.02
N ILE A 89 -1.03 -16.60 -22.10
CA ILE A 89 -2.33 -17.26 -22.14
C ILE A 89 -3.11 -16.85 -23.41
N SER A 90 -3.15 -15.56 -23.75
CA SER A 90 -3.89 -15.09 -24.93
C SER A 90 -3.29 -15.53 -26.26
N GLN A 91 -2.00 -15.85 -26.28
CA GLN A 91 -1.29 -16.41 -27.43
C GLN A 91 -1.35 -17.95 -27.49
N GLY A 92 -2.07 -18.61 -26.58
CA GLY A 92 -2.20 -20.06 -26.55
C GLY A 92 -0.94 -20.79 -26.07
N ILE A 93 0.03 -20.06 -25.50
CA ILE A 93 1.22 -20.63 -24.85
C ILE A 93 0.84 -20.95 -23.41
N THR A 94 0.06 -22.01 -23.23
CA THR A 94 -0.12 -22.63 -21.91
C THR A 94 0.84 -23.81 -21.84
N ASP A 95 1.98 -23.62 -21.20
CA ASP A 95 2.79 -24.75 -20.76
C ASP A 95 1.89 -25.66 -19.91
N ASN A 96 2.03 -26.98 -20.05
CA ASN A 96 1.19 -28.00 -19.40
C ASN A 96 1.10 -27.89 -17.86
N VAL A 97 1.84 -26.98 -17.24
CA VAL A 97 1.78 -26.56 -15.84
C VAL A 97 0.47 -25.81 -15.51
N SER A 98 -0.13 -25.08 -16.46
CA SER A 98 -1.28 -24.20 -16.19
C SER A 98 -2.57 -24.93 -15.81
N ARG A 99 -2.77 -26.18 -16.25
CA ARG A 99 -4.00 -26.93 -15.89
C ARG A 99 -3.99 -27.39 -14.42
N ALA A 100 -2.82 -27.74 -13.88
CA ALA A 100 -2.70 -28.22 -12.51
C ALA A 100 -2.89 -27.09 -11.49
N GLU A 101 -2.33 -25.90 -11.76
CA GLU A 101 -2.49 -24.73 -10.88
C GLU A 101 -3.92 -24.15 -10.92
N ILE A 102 -4.59 -24.17 -12.09
CA ILE A 102 -5.98 -23.72 -12.21
C ILE A 102 -6.92 -24.64 -11.40
N LEU A 103 -6.70 -25.96 -11.42
CA LEU A 103 -7.49 -26.92 -10.64
C LEU A 103 -7.24 -26.79 -9.12
N SER A 104 -6.01 -26.51 -8.70
CA SER A 104 -5.66 -26.25 -7.30
C SER A 104 -6.30 -24.97 -6.77
N LEU A 105 -6.37 -23.91 -7.58
CA LEU A 105 -7.02 -22.65 -7.20
C LEU A 105 -8.55 -22.75 -7.19
N THR A 106 -9.14 -23.71 -7.90
CA THR A 106 -10.59 -23.95 -7.84
C THR A 106 -10.99 -24.76 -6.63
N SER A 107 -10.18 -25.73 -6.19
CA SER A 107 -10.46 -26.49 -4.97
C SER A 107 -10.34 -25.64 -3.68
N GLU A 108 -9.49 -24.61 -3.68
CA GLU A 108 -9.35 -23.70 -2.52
C GLU A 108 -10.48 -22.66 -2.40
N LEU A 109 -11.36 -22.55 -3.42
CA LEU A 109 -12.50 -21.64 -3.41
C LEU A 109 -13.84 -22.34 -3.08
N ASP A 110 -13.84 -23.68 -3.05
CA ASP A 110 -15.01 -24.51 -2.77
C ASP A 110 -15.07 -25.02 -1.30
N ASP A 111 -14.10 -24.64 -0.46
CA ASP A 111 -14.09 -24.80 1.02
C ASP A 111 -14.32 -23.46 1.73
#